data_AF-X5PAP3-F1
#
_entry.id   AF-X5PAP3-F1
#
_cell.length_a   1.000
_cell.length_b   1.000
_cell.length_c   1.000
_cell.angle_alpha   90.00
_cell.angle_beta   90.00
_cell.angle_gamma   90.00
#
_symmetry.space_group_name_H-M   'P 1'
#
loop_
_entity.id
_entity.type
_entity.pdbx_description
1 polymer ?
#
loop_
_entity_poly.entity_id
_entity_poly.type
_entity_poly.pdbx_seq_one_letter_code
_entity_poly.pdbx_strand_id
1 'polypeptide(L)'
;MEITMACTEITRAHYERRWARYASDLTDAGWVLIAPMMPSASRIGRPRKTDLREVVNALLYLASSGGAWRLLPKDFPPFSTVQKYFYRWREAGL
;
A
#
# COMPACT_ATOMS: atom_id res chain seq x y z
N MET A 1 -14.13 -25.24 20.67
CA MET A 1 -15.11 -24.14 20.79
C MET A 1 -14.80 -23.18 19.67
N GLU A 2 -15.67 -23.14 18.66
CA GLU A 2 -15.46 -22.42 17.42
C GLU A 2 -15.38 -20.91 17.66
N ILE A 3 -14.40 -20.26 17.05
CA ILE A 3 -14.33 -18.80 16.97
C ILE A 3 -14.58 -18.43 15.51
N THR A 4 -15.85 -18.40 15.12
CA THR A 4 -16.31 -17.96 13.80
C THR A 4 -16.88 -16.53 13.90
N MET A 5 -16.14 -15.62 13.27
CA MET A 5 -16.39 -14.21 12.89
C MET A 5 -17.80 -13.61 13.13
N ALA A 6 -17.87 -12.56 13.96
CA ALA A 6 -18.86 -11.49 13.86
C ALA A 6 -18.28 -10.18 14.41
N CYS A 7 -18.56 -9.06 13.73
CA CYS A 7 -18.08 -7.71 14.04
C CYS A 7 -18.46 -7.29 15.47
N THR A 8 -17.54 -7.46 16.42
CA THR A 8 -17.70 -6.93 17.80
C THR A 8 -17.23 -5.48 17.83
N GLU A 9 -17.82 -4.66 18.71
CA GLU A 9 -17.49 -3.23 18.87
C GLU A 9 -15.98 -2.99 19.10
N ILE A 10 -15.33 -3.90 19.82
CA ILE A 10 -13.88 -3.92 20.05
C ILE A 10 -13.12 -4.09 18.73
N THR A 11 -13.48 -5.10 17.92
CA THR A 11 -12.83 -5.32 16.60
C THR A 11 -13.12 -4.21 15.60
N ARG A 12 -14.26 -3.53 15.71
CA ARG A 12 -14.64 -2.43 14.81
C ARG A 12 -13.63 -1.28 14.89
N ALA A 13 -13.24 -0.86 16.09
CA ALA A 13 -12.21 0.17 16.28
C ALA A 13 -10.86 -0.22 15.65
N HIS A 14 -10.50 -1.50 15.66
CA HIS A 14 -9.27 -1.99 15.03
C HIS A 14 -9.31 -1.96 13.50
N TYR A 15 -10.48 -2.12 12.88
CA TYR A 15 -10.66 -2.08 11.42
C TYR A 15 -11.21 -0.75 10.89
N GLU A 16 -11.51 0.22 11.76
CA GLU A 16 -12.03 1.52 11.37
C GLU A 16 -10.98 2.33 10.59
N ARG A 17 -11.11 2.36 9.26
CA ARG A 17 -10.26 3.14 8.35
C ARG A 17 -10.74 4.60 8.23
N ARG A 18 -11.10 5.23 9.35
CA ARG A 18 -11.77 6.56 9.37
C ARG A 18 -10.99 7.67 8.65
N TRP A 19 -9.67 7.53 8.56
CA TRP A 19 -8.76 8.55 8.02
C TRP A 19 -8.08 8.13 6.71
N ALA A 20 -8.48 7.01 6.11
CA ALA A 20 -7.93 6.56 4.84
C ALA A 20 -8.57 7.31 3.66
N ARG A 21 -7.77 7.66 2.64
CA ARG A 21 -8.29 8.30 1.41
C ARG A 21 -9.12 7.29 0.62
N TYR A 22 -8.65 6.05 0.55
CA TYR A 22 -9.40 4.92 0.00
C TYR A 22 -9.56 3.82 1.02
N ALA A 23 -10.65 3.05 0.90
CA ALA A 23 -10.87 1.87 1.75
C ALA A 23 -9.73 0.83 1.65
N SER A 24 -8.94 0.84 0.58
CA SER A 24 -7.77 -0.02 0.38
C SER A 24 -6.48 0.49 1.03
N ASP A 25 -6.45 1.73 1.52
CA ASP A 25 -5.21 2.29 2.04
C ASP A 25 -4.78 1.62 3.34
N LEU A 26 -3.47 1.58 3.52
CA LEU A 26 -2.85 0.98 4.68
C LEU A 26 -3.00 1.90 5.90
N THR A 27 -3.44 1.33 7.02
CA THR A 27 -3.44 2.03 8.31
C THR A 27 -2.01 2.33 8.75
N ASP A 28 -1.83 3.32 9.62
CA ASP A 28 -0.50 3.65 10.15
C ASP A 28 0.15 2.46 10.86
N ALA A 29 -0.64 1.70 11.65
CA ALA A 29 -0.20 0.49 12.30
C ALA A 29 0.26 -0.58 11.28
N GLY A 30 -0.50 -0.77 10.19
CA GLY A 30 -0.09 -1.67 9.11
C GLY A 30 1.20 -1.19 8.43
N TRP A 31 1.36 0.12 8.25
CA TRP A 31 2.56 0.68 7.64
C TRP A 31 3.81 0.43 8.47
N VAL A 32 3.73 0.55 9.79
CA VAL A 32 4.85 0.26 10.69
C VAL A 32 5.39 -1.16 10.51
N LEU A 33 4.52 -2.13 10.19
CA LEU A 33 4.92 -3.52 9.94
C LEU A 33 5.60 -3.71 8.57
N ILE A 34 5.13 -3.00 7.54
CA ILE A 34 5.59 -3.16 6.16
C ILE A 34 6.82 -2.29 5.84
N ALA A 35 6.90 -1.09 6.41
CA ALA A 35 7.95 -0.12 6.12
C ALA A 35 9.38 -0.66 6.27
N PRO A 36 9.71 -1.50 7.27
CA PRO A 36 11.06 -2.08 7.41
C PRO A 36 11.45 -3.04 6.28
N MET A 37 10.47 -3.67 5.63
CA MET A 37 10.71 -4.58 4.50
C MET A 37 10.97 -3.80 3.21
N MET A 38 10.58 -2.53 3.16
CA MET A 38 10.74 -1.72 1.96
C MET A 38 12.22 -1.45 1.65
N PRO A 39 12.64 -1.50 0.37
CA PRO A 39 14.02 -1.27 0.02
C PRO A 39 14.46 0.15 0.40
N SER A 40 15.61 0.20 1.07
CA SER A 40 16.27 1.45 1.45
C SER A 40 16.53 2.31 0.22
N ALA A 41 16.50 3.64 0.40
CA ALA A 41 16.92 4.54 -0.66
C ALA A 41 18.38 4.22 -1.07
N SER A 42 18.65 4.21 -2.37
CA SER A 42 20.02 4.04 -2.86
C SER A 42 20.90 5.16 -2.32
N ARG A 43 22.06 4.80 -1.78
CA ARG A 43 23.09 5.76 -1.34
C ARG A 43 23.78 6.47 -2.51
N ILE A 44 23.70 5.87 -3.71
CA ILE A 44 24.36 6.35 -4.92
C ILE A 44 23.29 6.75 -5.95
N GLY A 45 23.53 7.87 -6.64
CA GLY A 45 22.64 8.39 -7.69
C GLY A 45 21.61 9.39 -7.18
N ARG A 46 20.55 9.61 -7.96
CA ARG A 46 19.52 10.59 -7.62
C ARG A 46 18.70 10.11 -6.41
N PRO A 47 18.59 10.92 -5.33
CA PRO A 47 17.75 10.57 -4.19
C PRO A 47 16.31 10.29 -4.60
N ARG A 48 15.71 9.27 -3.98
CA ARG A 48 14.30 8.93 -4.19
C ARG A 48 13.42 10.05 -3.64
N LYS A 49 12.57 10.63 -4.49
CA LYS A 49 11.52 11.59 -4.10
C LYS A 49 10.15 10.95 -3.88
N THR A 50 9.95 9.73 -4.40
CA THR A 50 8.68 9.01 -4.30
C THR A 50 8.50 8.46 -2.88
N ASP A 51 7.35 8.75 -2.27
CA ASP A 51 6.91 8.10 -1.05
C ASP A 51 6.51 6.64 -1.35
N LEU A 52 7.15 5.70 -0.65
CA LEU A 52 6.85 4.28 -0.83
C LEU A 52 5.51 3.87 -0.24
N ARG A 53 5.02 4.58 0.78
CA ARG A 53 3.70 4.31 1.34
C ARG A 53 2.62 4.54 0.28
N GLU A 54 2.73 5.64 -0.47
CA GLU A 54 1.80 5.94 -1.55
C GLU A 54 1.92 4.96 -2.72
N VAL A 55 3.11 4.39 -2.97
CA VAL A 55 3.26 3.29 -3.94
C VAL A 55 2.53 2.03 -3.45
N VAL A 56 2.69 1.66 -2.18
CA VAL A 56 1.99 0.50 -1.60
C VAL A 56 0.48 0.71 -1.58
N ASN A 57 -0.01 1.89 -1.17
CA ASN A 57 -1.44 2.24 -1.22
C ASN A 57 -1.99 2.13 -2.64
N ALA A 58 -1.25 2.61 -3.66
CA ALA A 58 -1.66 2.47 -5.05
C ALA A 58 -1.74 1.01 -5.51
N LEU A 59 -0.81 0.15 -5.07
CA LEU A 59 -0.84 -1.28 -5.38
C LEU A 59 -2.01 -1.99 -4.69
N LEU A 60 -2.29 -1.67 -3.42
CA LEU A 60 -3.44 -2.21 -2.70
C LEU A 60 -4.77 -1.76 -3.31
N TYR A 61 -4.84 -0.51 -3.78
CA TYR A 61 -5.98 -0.01 -4.53
C TYR A 61 -6.21 -0.81 -5.82
N LEU A 62 -5.16 -1.01 -6.62
CA LEU A 62 -5.26 -1.80 -7.85
C LEU A 62 -5.66 -3.26 -7.57
N ALA A 63 -5.07 -3.88 -6.53
CA ALA A 63 -5.39 -5.24 -6.13
C ALA A 63 -6.85 -5.38 -5.63
N SER A 64 -7.37 -4.37 -4.94
CA SER A 64 -8.74 -4.39 -4.40
C SER A 64 -9.80 -4.05 -5.46
N SER A 65 -9.48 -3.13 -6.38
CA SER A 65 -10.43 -2.65 -7.41
C SER A 65 -10.40 -3.46 -8.70
N GLY A 66 -9.31 -4.19 -8.97
CA GLY A 66 -9.10 -4.91 -10.24
C GLY A 66 -8.91 -4.01 -11.46
N GLY A 67 -8.71 -2.70 -11.27
CA GLY A 67 -8.59 -1.72 -12.35
C GLY A 67 -7.30 -1.84 -13.17
N ALA A 68 -7.34 -1.37 -14.42
CA ALA A 68 -6.15 -1.27 -15.25
C ALA A 68 -5.20 -0.16 -14.75
N TRP A 69 -3.88 -0.31 -14.95
CA TRP A 69 -2.86 0.68 -14.56
C TRP A 69 -3.15 2.11 -15.00
N ARG A 70 -3.70 2.29 -16.21
CA ARG A 70 -4.02 3.61 -16.78
C ARG A 70 -5.20 4.30 -16.09
N LEU A 71 -6.01 3.54 -15.35
CA LEU A 71 -7.16 4.03 -14.59
C LEU A 71 -6.80 4.35 -13.14
N LEU A 72 -5.52 4.22 -12.75
CA LEU A 72 -5.08 4.62 -11.41
C LEU A 72 -5.43 6.10 -11.17
N PRO A 73 -6.12 6.44 -10.05
CA PRO A 73 -6.44 7.82 -9.70
C PRO A 73 -5.21 8.72 -9.70
N LYS A 74 -5.40 10.00 -10.04
CA LYS A 74 -4.31 10.99 -10.16
C LYS A 74 -3.73 11.43 -8.82
N ASP A 75 -4.43 11.10 -7.73
CA ASP A 75 -4.03 11.40 -6.36
C ASP A 75 -2.89 10.49 -5.88
N PHE A 76 -2.66 9.37 -6.60
CA PHE A 76 -1.51 8.50 -6.41
C PHE A 76 -0.29 8.97 -7.22
N PRO A 77 0.92 8.45 -6.91
CA PRO A 77 2.07 8.63 -7.78
C PRO A 77 1.75 8.19 -9.23
N PRO A 78 2.40 8.77 -10.24
CA PRO A 78 2.13 8.43 -11.64
C PRO A 78 2.18 6.91 -11.86
N PHE A 79 1.20 6.34 -12.57
CA PHE A 79 1.09 4.88 -12.74
C PHE A 79 2.38 4.23 -13.25
N SER A 80 3.14 4.92 -14.11
CA SER A 80 4.43 4.46 -14.62
C SER A 80 5.49 4.32 -13.52
N THR A 81 5.45 5.20 -12.51
CA THR A 81 6.30 5.12 -11.33
C THR A 81 5.91 3.93 -10.47
N VAL A 82 4.61 3.77 -10.18
CA VAL A 82 4.09 2.65 -9.38
C VAL A 82 4.42 1.32 -10.05
N GLN A 83 4.15 1.19 -11.35
CA GLN A 83 4.46 0.00 -12.16
C GLN A 83 5.96 -0.31 -12.15
N LYS A 84 6.82 0.70 -12.27
CA LYS A 84 8.28 0.52 -12.17
C LYS A 84 8.69 -0.06 -10.83
N TYR A 85 8.13 0.43 -9.71
CA TYR A 85 8.42 -0.15 -8.39
C TYR A 85 7.92 -1.57 -8.28
N PHE A 86 6.68 -1.84 -8.69
CA PHE A 86 6.09 -3.18 -8.66
C PHE A 86 6.96 -4.22 -9.35
N TYR A 87 7.37 -3.96 -10.60
CA TYR A 87 8.19 -4.93 -11.34
C TYR A 87 9.58 -5.11 -10.73
N ARG A 88 10.22 -4.03 -10.26
CA ARG A 88 11.52 -4.13 -9.58
C ARG A 88 11.45 -4.92 -8.28
N TRP A 89 10.37 -4.73 -7.51
CA TRP A 89 10.15 -5.45 -6.25
C TRP A 89 9.86 -6.92 -6.49
N ARG A 90 8.99 -7.23 -7.46
CA ARG A 90 8.71 -8.60 -7.90
C ARG A 90 9.99 -9.33 -8.33
N GLU A 91 10.84 -8.67 -9.12
CA GLU A 91 12.12 -9.24 -9.57
C GLU A 91 13.12 -9.44 -8.43
N ALA A 92 13.04 -8.62 -7.38
CA ALA A 92 13.85 -8.76 -6.18
C ALA A 92 13.29 -9.78 -5.16
N GLY A 93 12.12 -10.38 -5.43
CA GLY A 93 11.47 -11.33 -4.52
C GLY A 93 10.79 -10.68 -3.30
N LEU A 94 10.41 -9.40 -3.42
CA LEU A 94 9.66 -8.65 -2.40
C LEU A 94 8.14 -8.86 -2.56
#